data_AF-K2DU67-F1
#
_entry.id   AF-K2DU67-F1
#
_cell.length_a   1.000
_cell.length_b   1.000
_cell.length_c   1.000
_cell.angle_alpha   90.00
_cell.angle_beta   90.00
_cell.angle_gamma   90.00
#
_symmetry.space_group_name_H-M   'P 1'
#
loop_
_entity.id
_entity.type
_entity.pdbx_description
1 polymer ?
#
loop_
_entity_poly.entity_id
_entity_poly.type
_entity_poly.pdbx_seq_one_letter_code
_entity_poly.pdbx_strand_id
1 'polypeptide(L)'
;LDVFDTISRYHDENTFFYRGWKSNGRHRTCGMRLKTTRFILPGFKVSSFRGSLDWNSERMLADFDKVFSMIDGRSEPEVSLVSVFDTHFTDLARSGKRVSSSYFDVRLFPGIGTVHFYPRSKELMDRLNRLVGKERAWLPPDVNQAGPGFWTQYDKAEKFDAELRKEVLATGIRSHYRNHFATLFYSGADSKEAQRAQEAIDAAAARVQERHGIDIDAMIEVTPSKTLLLDATNVGLFEQAA
;
A
#
# COMPACT_ATOMS: atom_id res chain seq x y z
N LEU A 1 2.26 -6.11 8.28
CA LEU A 1 1.68 -4.75 8.26
C LEU A 1 2.76 -3.70 8.55
N ASP A 2 3.61 -3.92 9.55
CA ASP A 2 4.66 -2.99 10.00
C ASP A 2 5.65 -2.50 8.92
N VAL A 3 6.06 -3.37 7.98
CA VAL A 3 6.90 -2.94 6.84
C VAL A 3 6.19 -1.90 5.98
N PHE A 4 4.89 -2.08 5.72
CA PHE A 4 4.11 -1.09 4.98
C PHE A 4 4.06 0.24 5.74
N ASP A 5 3.78 0.19 7.05
CA ASP A 5 3.69 1.39 7.89
C ASP A 5 5.02 2.13 8.00
N THR A 6 6.12 1.38 8.14
CA THR A 6 7.47 1.93 8.12
C THR A 6 7.73 2.68 6.82
N ILE A 7 7.34 2.12 5.67
CA ILE A 7 7.54 2.78 4.37
C ILE A 7 6.65 4.01 4.23
N SER A 8 5.38 3.91 4.61
CA SER A 8 4.40 4.97 4.37
C SER A 8 4.52 6.15 5.33
N ARG A 9 4.96 5.93 6.58
CA ARG A 9 4.91 6.95 7.65
C ARG A 9 5.88 8.11 7.46
N TYR A 10 7.07 7.88 6.91
CA TYR A 10 8.14 8.90 6.92
C TYR A 10 7.99 9.97 5.85
N HIS A 11 7.55 9.57 4.67
CA HIS A 11 7.31 10.47 3.55
C HIS A 11 6.00 10.05 2.91
N ASP A 12 5.01 10.94 2.92
CA ASP A 12 3.76 10.72 2.20
C ASP A 12 4.01 10.58 0.68
N GLU A 13 5.14 11.08 0.18
CA GLU A 13 5.61 10.80 -1.18
C GLU A 13 6.01 9.34 -1.43
N ASN A 14 6.07 8.48 -0.42
CA ASN A 14 6.26 7.04 -0.63
C ASN A 14 4.95 6.32 -1.00
N THR A 15 3.81 7.02 -0.97
CA THR A 15 2.49 6.46 -1.24
C THR A 15 1.75 7.16 -2.37
N PHE A 16 0.82 6.42 -2.95
CA PHE A 16 -0.30 6.93 -3.71
C PHE A 16 -1.59 6.71 -2.92
N PHE A 17 -2.51 7.65 -3.02
CA PHE A 17 -3.79 7.63 -2.31
C PHE A 17 -4.94 7.34 -3.29
N TYR A 18 -5.95 6.62 -2.80
CA TYR A 18 -7.16 6.33 -3.54
C TYR A 18 -8.36 6.26 -2.59
N ARG A 19 -9.57 6.27 -3.14
CA ARG A 19 -10.79 6.13 -2.35
C ARG A 19 -10.98 4.67 -2.00
N GLY A 20 -10.84 4.33 -0.72
CA GLY A 20 -10.96 2.96 -0.22
C GLY A 20 -12.38 2.42 -0.34
N TRP A 21 -12.54 1.13 -0.12
CA TRP A 21 -13.82 0.44 -0.16
C TRP A 21 -14.81 1.01 0.86
N LYS A 22 -16.09 1.09 0.44
CA LYS A 22 -17.20 1.53 1.30
C LYS A 22 -18.17 0.37 1.46
N SER A 23 -18.17 -0.27 2.63
CA SER A 23 -19.22 -1.22 3.00
C SER A 23 -20.49 -0.48 3.43
N ASN A 24 -21.65 -1.10 3.25
CA ASN A 24 -22.94 -0.56 3.70
C ASN A 24 -22.88 -0.22 5.21
N GLY A 25 -22.92 1.08 5.53
CA GLY A 25 -22.94 1.58 6.91
C GLY A 25 -21.62 2.11 7.48
N ARG A 26 -20.50 2.07 6.75
CA ARG A 26 -19.24 2.70 7.20
C ARG A 26 -18.85 3.91 6.35
N HIS A 27 -18.20 4.88 6.99
CA HIS A 27 -17.52 5.97 6.28
C HIS A 27 -16.44 5.37 5.38
N ARG A 28 -16.30 5.95 4.19
CA ARG A 28 -15.31 5.52 3.20
C ARG A 28 -13.91 5.80 3.76
N THR A 29 -13.06 4.79 3.79
CA THR A 29 -11.68 4.96 4.25
C THR A 29 -10.81 5.49 3.12
N CYS A 30 -9.76 6.21 3.46
CA CYS A 30 -8.73 6.63 2.51
C CYS A 30 -7.73 5.47 2.33
N GLY A 31 -7.73 4.87 1.15
CA GLY A 31 -6.83 3.79 0.80
C GLY A 31 -5.45 4.31 0.40
N MET A 32 -4.41 3.56 0.75
CA MET A 32 -3.03 3.86 0.36
C MET A 32 -2.39 2.66 -0.35
N ARG A 33 -1.49 2.96 -1.29
CA ARG A 33 -0.56 1.98 -1.86
C ARG A 33 0.84 2.56 -1.88
N LEU A 34 1.85 1.73 -1.63
CA LEU A 34 3.25 2.12 -1.77
C LEU A 34 3.60 2.31 -3.24
N LYS A 35 4.52 3.25 -3.51
CA LYS A 35 5.10 3.43 -4.84
C LYS A 35 5.92 2.20 -5.25
N THR A 36 5.82 1.81 -6.51
CA THR A 36 6.52 0.64 -7.06
C THR A 36 7.86 1.01 -7.71
N THR A 37 8.17 2.31 -7.83
CA THR A 37 9.36 2.83 -8.52
C THR A 37 10.48 3.19 -7.55
N ARG A 38 10.14 3.87 -6.45
CA ARG A 38 11.09 4.27 -5.41
C ARG A 38 10.36 4.65 -4.13
N PHE A 39 10.96 4.33 -2.98
CA PHE A 39 10.63 4.94 -1.70
C PHE A 39 11.90 5.33 -0.93
N ILE A 40 11.76 6.27 0.00
CA ILE A 40 12.87 6.82 0.79
C ILE A 40 12.62 6.57 2.26
N LEU A 41 13.63 6.05 2.96
CA LEU A 41 13.58 5.93 4.42
C LEU A 41 14.69 6.79 5.06
N PRO A 42 14.37 7.63 6.05
CA PRO A 42 15.36 8.30 6.89
C PRO A 42 15.85 7.37 8.01
N GLY A 43 16.84 7.84 8.77
CA GLY A 43 17.33 7.15 9.97
C GLY A 43 18.62 6.35 9.78
N PHE A 44 19.14 6.28 8.56
CA PHE A 44 20.39 5.58 8.22
C PHE A 44 21.60 6.50 8.42
N LYS A 45 21.71 7.10 9.61
CA LYS A 45 22.82 8.01 9.92
C LYS A 45 24.12 7.20 10.04
N VAL A 46 25.05 7.46 9.13
CA VAL A 46 26.41 6.91 9.22
C VAL A 46 27.30 7.95 9.87
N SER A 47 27.91 7.63 11.01
CA SER A 47 28.96 8.50 11.55
C SER A 47 30.24 8.29 10.73
N SER A 48 31.08 9.33 10.64
CA SER A 48 32.34 9.28 9.88
C SER A 48 33.30 8.15 10.30
N PHE A 49 33.11 7.61 11.51
CA PHE A 49 33.91 6.52 12.08
C PHE A 49 33.25 5.14 12.01
N ARG A 50 31.97 5.04 11.63
CA ARG A 50 31.26 3.75 11.53
C ARG A 50 31.32 3.24 10.10
N GLY A 51 31.83 2.02 9.95
CA GLY A 51 31.85 1.26 8.70
C GLY A 51 30.64 0.35 8.49
N SER A 52 29.57 0.53 9.28
CA SER A 52 28.38 -0.32 9.28
C SER A 52 27.13 0.48 9.66
N LEU A 53 25.97 -0.13 9.45
CA LEU A 53 24.69 0.37 9.97
C LEU A 53 24.61 0.24 11.50
N ASP A 54 23.68 0.98 12.12
CA ASP A 54 23.28 0.70 13.49
C ASP A 54 22.29 -0.48 13.55
N TRP A 55 22.13 -1.02 14.76
CA TRP A 55 21.31 -2.21 15.01
C TRP A 55 19.84 -2.00 14.59
N ASN A 56 19.26 -0.82 14.79
CA ASN A 56 17.86 -0.56 14.42
C ASN A 56 17.68 -0.56 12.90
N SER A 57 18.63 0.05 12.19
CA SER A 57 18.66 0.08 10.73
C SER A 57 18.82 -1.34 10.17
N GLU A 58 19.73 -2.14 10.73
CA GLU A 58 19.95 -3.53 10.33
C GLU A 58 18.69 -4.39 10.55
N ARG A 59 18.05 -4.28 11.72
CA ARG A 59 16.78 -4.98 12.02
C ARG A 59 15.66 -4.61 11.06
N MET A 60 15.54 -3.33 10.72
CA MET A 60 14.57 -2.88 9.73
C MET A 60 14.83 -3.51 8.36
N LEU A 61 16.09 -3.58 7.91
CA LEU A 61 16.44 -4.25 6.66
C LEU A 61 16.13 -5.75 6.70
N ALA A 62 16.41 -6.42 7.81
CA ALA A 62 16.07 -7.83 8.01
C ALA A 62 14.56 -8.09 7.95
N ASP A 63 13.75 -7.20 8.52
CA ASP A 63 12.29 -7.31 8.43
C ASP A 63 11.79 -7.16 6.97
N PHE A 64 12.45 -6.32 6.18
CA PHE A 64 12.15 -6.17 4.75
C PHE A 64 12.49 -7.45 3.99
N ASP A 65 13.69 -8.00 4.21
CA ASP A 65 14.11 -9.27 3.61
C ASP A 65 13.13 -10.40 3.91
N LYS A 66 12.69 -10.49 5.17
CA LYS A 66 11.71 -11.50 5.62
C LYS A 66 10.35 -11.31 4.96
N VAL A 67 9.80 -10.09 4.98
CA VAL A 67 8.45 -9.83 4.45
C VAL A 67 8.40 -10.04 2.94
N PHE A 68 9.41 -9.57 2.20
CA PHE A 68 9.43 -9.74 0.75
C PHE A 68 9.67 -11.20 0.35
N SER A 69 10.46 -11.96 1.10
CA SER A 69 10.59 -13.41 0.89
C SER A 69 9.26 -14.13 1.13
N MET A 70 8.56 -13.80 2.22
CA MET A 70 7.26 -14.39 2.51
C MET A 70 6.22 -14.11 1.41
N ILE A 71 6.20 -12.89 0.85
CA ILE A 71 5.29 -12.51 -0.24
C ILE A 71 5.69 -13.16 -1.58
N ASP A 72 6.98 -13.42 -1.77
CA ASP A 72 7.51 -14.15 -2.93
C ASP A 72 7.39 -15.69 -2.77
N GLY A 73 6.96 -16.18 -1.61
CA GLY A 73 6.85 -17.62 -1.33
C GLY A 73 8.18 -18.31 -1.04
N ARG A 74 9.20 -17.56 -0.63
CA ARG A 74 10.53 -18.05 -0.25
C ARG A 74 10.76 -17.95 1.27
N SER A 75 11.65 -18.77 1.80
CA SER A 75 12.08 -18.69 3.20
C SER A 75 13.01 -17.50 3.46
N GLU A 76 13.87 -17.17 2.50
CA GLU A 76 14.87 -16.12 2.60
C GLU A 76 15.25 -15.57 1.21
N PRO A 77 15.81 -14.34 1.12
CA PRO A 77 16.38 -13.84 -0.13
C PRO A 77 17.70 -14.55 -0.45
N GLU A 78 18.03 -14.62 -1.73
CA GLU A 78 19.35 -15.07 -2.19
C GLU A 78 20.46 -14.07 -1.81
N VAL A 79 20.14 -12.78 -1.88
CA VAL A 79 21.00 -11.67 -1.48
C VAL A 79 20.17 -10.73 -0.60
N SER A 80 20.42 -10.75 0.71
CA SER A 80 19.69 -9.96 1.69
C SER A 80 20.14 -8.50 1.69
N LEU A 81 19.24 -7.57 2.02
CA LEU A 81 19.59 -6.17 2.27
C LEU A 81 20.66 -6.05 3.36
N VAL A 82 20.56 -6.84 4.43
CA VAL A 82 21.56 -6.88 5.50
C VAL A 82 22.95 -7.19 4.92
N SER A 83 23.07 -8.28 4.15
CA SER A 83 24.33 -8.68 3.53
C SER A 83 24.89 -7.61 2.58
N VAL A 84 24.02 -6.91 1.85
CA VAL A 84 24.42 -5.81 0.95
C VAL A 84 25.04 -4.67 1.75
N PHE A 85 24.44 -4.28 2.88
CA PHE A 85 24.98 -3.21 3.71
C PHE A 85 26.24 -3.62 4.49
N ASP A 86 26.41 -4.90 4.81
CA ASP A 86 27.62 -5.41 5.49
C ASP A 86 28.81 -5.52 4.53
N THR A 87 28.58 -6.04 3.33
CA THR A 87 29.66 -6.35 2.36
C THR A 87 29.98 -5.18 1.44
N HIS A 88 28.98 -4.36 1.09
CA HIS A 88 29.11 -3.24 0.15
C HIS A 88 28.97 -1.87 0.82
N PHE A 89 29.19 -1.76 2.14
CA PHE A 89 29.04 -0.49 2.85
C PHE A 89 29.88 0.63 2.23
N THR A 90 31.12 0.35 1.83
CA THR A 90 32.02 1.34 1.23
C THR A 90 31.52 1.82 -0.14
N ASP A 91 30.99 0.92 -0.96
CA ASP A 91 30.39 1.26 -2.25
C ASP A 91 29.16 2.17 -2.06
N LEU A 92 28.33 1.87 -1.06
CA LEU A 92 27.14 2.65 -0.72
C LEU A 92 27.48 4.01 -0.11
N ALA A 93 28.29 4.04 0.94
CA ALA A 93 28.53 5.21 1.78
C ALA A 93 29.59 6.17 1.21
N ARG A 94 30.61 5.68 0.51
CA ARG A 94 31.73 6.53 0.04
C ARG A 94 31.67 6.78 -1.46
N SER A 95 31.30 5.77 -2.23
CA SER A 95 31.21 5.89 -3.69
C SER A 95 29.83 6.34 -4.16
N GLY A 96 28.82 6.30 -3.29
CA GLY A 96 27.44 6.66 -3.62
C GLY A 96 26.82 5.74 -4.67
N LYS A 97 27.36 4.53 -4.84
CA LYS A 97 26.92 3.54 -5.82
C LYS A 97 25.54 3.01 -5.45
N ARG A 98 24.82 2.55 -6.47
CA ARG A 98 23.62 1.74 -6.29
C ARG A 98 24.04 0.27 -6.26
N VAL A 99 23.58 -0.47 -5.26
CA VAL A 99 23.90 -1.90 -5.06
C VAL A 99 22.60 -2.68 -5.00
N SER A 100 22.58 -3.89 -5.55
CA SER A 100 21.38 -4.71 -5.66
C SER A 100 21.33 -5.80 -4.59
N SER A 101 20.16 -5.98 -4.00
CA SER A 101 19.73 -7.18 -3.26
C SER A 101 18.76 -8.00 -4.13
N SER A 102 18.21 -9.09 -3.59
CA SER A 102 17.18 -9.89 -4.28
C SER A 102 15.95 -9.07 -4.67
N TYR A 103 15.47 -8.19 -3.78
CA TYR A 103 14.20 -7.49 -3.98
C TYR A 103 14.34 -5.99 -4.28
N PHE A 104 15.49 -5.39 -3.98
CA PHE A 104 15.70 -3.94 -4.13
C PHE A 104 17.06 -3.61 -4.72
N ASP A 105 17.12 -2.55 -5.51
CA ASP A 105 18.35 -1.78 -5.57
C ASP A 105 18.31 -0.72 -4.47
N VAL A 106 19.46 -0.45 -3.86
CA VAL A 106 19.59 0.53 -2.76
C VAL A 106 20.68 1.54 -3.04
N ARG A 107 20.45 2.78 -2.60
CA ARG A 107 21.45 3.85 -2.61
C ARG A 107 21.40 4.59 -1.28
N LEU A 108 22.55 4.70 -0.62
CA LEU A 108 22.72 5.43 0.64
C LEU A 108 23.11 6.89 0.36
N PHE A 109 22.46 7.81 1.07
CA PHE A 109 22.79 9.24 1.10
C PHE A 109 23.30 9.57 2.51
N PRO A 110 24.61 9.36 2.77
CA PRO A 110 25.17 9.39 4.12
C PRO A 110 25.05 10.76 4.79
N GLY A 111 25.22 11.84 4.03
CA GLY A 111 25.16 13.21 4.57
C GLY A 111 23.78 13.63 5.07
N ILE A 112 22.71 13.03 4.52
CA ILE A 112 21.32 13.30 4.93
C ILE A 112 20.80 12.17 5.84
N GLY A 113 21.44 10.99 5.81
CA GLY A 113 21.05 9.82 6.58
C GLY A 113 19.80 9.13 6.02
N THR A 114 19.67 9.07 4.70
CA THR A 114 18.54 8.43 4.01
C THR A 114 19.01 7.28 3.11
N VAL A 115 18.17 6.28 2.92
CA VAL A 115 18.34 5.23 1.92
C VAL A 115 17.20 5.33 0.91
N HIS A 116 17.54 5.31 -0.36
CA HIS A 116 16.58 5.19 -1.45
C HIS A 116 16.51 3.73 -1.87
N PHE A 117 15.31 3.17 -1.83
CA PHE A 117 15.02 1.81 -2.26
C PHE A 117 14.30 1.86 -3.59
N TYR A 118 14.71 0.99 -4.51
CA TYR A 118 14.11 0.82 -5.84
C TYR A 118 13.66 -0.63 -5.94
N PRO A 119 12.35 -0.92 -5.78
CA PRO A 119 11.84 -2.27 -5.91
C PRO A 119 12.16 -2.86 -7.27
N ARG A 120 12.64 -4.11 -7.29
CA ARG A 120 12.99 -4.83 -8.54
C ARG A 120 11.79 -5.50 -9.20
N SER A 121 10.70 -5.70 -8.46
CA SER A 121 9.45 -6.27 -8.96
C SER A 121 8.25 -5.41 -8.58
N LYS A 122 7.57 -4.85 -9.60
CA LYS A 122 6.29 -4.14 -9.40
C LYS A 122 5.20 -5.08 -8.90
N GLU A 123 5.25 -6.35 -9.32
CA GLU A 123 4.29 -7.37 -8.92
C GLU A 123 4.37 -7.68 -7.42
N LEU A 124 5.58 -7.86 -6.87
CA LEU A 124 5.74 -8.08 -5.43
C LEU A 124 5.25 -6.88 -4.60
N MET A 125 5.51 -5.66 -5.07
CA MET A 125 4.98 -4.45 -4.45
C MET A 125 3.45 -4.41 -4.50
N ASP A 126 2.84 -4.80 -5.63
CA ASP A 126 1.39 -4.86 -5.76
C ASP A 126 0.78 -5.92 -4.84
N ARG A 127 1.41 -7.11 -4.71
CA ARG A 127 1.00 -8.14 -3.75
C ARG A 127 1.02 -7.62 -2.32
N LEU A 128 2.07 -6.90 -1.90
CA LEU A 128 2.13 -6.24 -0.59
C LEU A 128 0.99 -5.24 -0.42
N ASN A 129 0.78 -4.37 -1.41
CA ASN A 129 -0.27 -3.36 -1.38
C ASN A 129 -1.68 -3.98 -1.29
N ARG A 130 -1.95 -5.07 -2.01
CA ARG A 130 -3.22 -5.78 -1.97
C ARG A 130 -3.44 -6.50 -0.65
N LEU A 131 -2.41 -7.13 -0.11
CA LEU A 131 -2.46 -7.75 1.22
C LEU A 131 -2.85 -6.72 2.27
N VAL A 132 -2.12 -5.60 2.34
CA VAL A 132 -2.41 -4.53 3.30
C VAL A 132 -3.78 -3.90 3.05
N GLY A 133 -4.13 -3.66 1.79
CA GLY A 133 -5.42 -3.09 1.42
C GLY A 133 -6.60 -3.97 1.83
N LYS A 134 -6.46 -5.30 1.74
CA LYS A 134 -7.47 -6.25 2.24
C LYS A 134 -7.56 -6.22 3.76
N GLU A 135 -6.43 -6.33 4.47
CA GLU A 135 -6.39 -6.30 5.93
C GLU A 135 -6.95 -5.00 6.53
N ARG A 136 -6.78 -3.87 5.82
CA ARG A 136 -7.30 -2.56 6.24
C ARG A 136 -8.71 -2.23 5.71
N ALA A 137 -9.34 -3.19 5.02
CA ALA A 137 -10.63 -2.99 4.33
C ALA A 137 -10.63 -1.78 3.39
N TRP A 138 -9.47 -1.44 2.81
CA TRP A 138 -9.35 -0.45 1.73
C TRP A 138 -9.73 -1.04 0.38
N LEU A 139 -9.62 -2.37 0.23
CA LEU A 139 -10.06 -3.12 -0.93
C LEU A 139 -11.39 -3.84 -0.65
N PRO A 140 -12.19 -4.10 -1.68
CA PRO A 140 -13.38 -4.94 -1.53
C PRO A 140 -12.98 -6.33 -1.02
N PRO A 141 -13.81 -6.97 -0.18
CA PRO A 141 -13.52 -8.30 0.35
C PRO A 141 -13.50 -9.38 -0.74
N ASP A 142 -14.27 -9.18 -1.82
CA ASP A 142 -14.25 -9.97 -3.04
C ASP A 142 -14.02 -9.04 -4.24
N VAL A 143 -13.12 -9.43 -5.13
CA VAL A 143 -12.77 -8.67 -6.33
C VAL A 143 -13.96 -8.41 -7.25
N ASN A 144 -14.95 -9.30 -7.21
CA ASN A 144 -16.16 -9.22 -8.01
C ASN A 144 -17.23 -8.33 -7.39
N GLN A 145 -17.00 -7.70 -6.23
CA GLN A 145 -17.96 -6.75 -5.66
C GLN A 145 -17.80 -5.35 -6.24
N ALA A 146 -16.59 -4.95 -6.57
CA ALA A 146 -16.31 -3.60 -7.04
C ALA A 146 -16.34 -3.51 -8.56
N GLY A 147 -17.03 -2.50 -9.10
CA GLY A 147 -17.09 -2.25 -10.54
C GLY A 147 -15.74 -1.79 -11.13
N PRO A 148 -15.66 -1.69 -12.47
CA PRO A 148 -14.41 -1.36 -13.17
C PRO A 148 -13.78 -0.02 -12.77
N GLY A 149 -14.59 0.97 -12.37
CA GLY A 149 -14.07 2.27 -11.96
C GLY A 149 -13.28 2.22 -10.65
N PHE A 150 -13.66 1.35 -9.70
CA PHE A 150 -12.89 1.13 -8.48
C PHE A 150 -11.49 0.59 -8.81
N TRP A 151 -11.40 -0.43 -9.66
CA TRP A 151 -10.10 -0.98 -10.06
C TRP A 151 -9.30 0.01 -10.90
N THR A 152 -9.97 0.80 -11.75
CA THR A 152 -9.32 1.85 -12.54
C THR A 152 -8.65 2.91 -11.65
N GLN A 153 -9.31 3.40 -10.58
CA GLN A 153 -8.67 4.34 -9.66
C GLN A 153 -7.50 3.71 -8.91
N TYR A 154 -7.61 2.43 -8.54
CA TYR A 154 -6.59 1.73 -7.77
C TYR A 154 -5.33 1.52 -8.61
N ASP A 155 -5.50 0.99 -9.83
CA ASP A 155 -4.39 0.68 -10.74
C ASP A 155 -3.71 1.97 -11.23
N LYS A 156 -4.50 3.00 -11.55
CA LYS A 156 -4.02 4.29 -12.06
C LYS A 156 -3.79 5.35 -10.98
N ALA A 157 -3.74 4.98 -9.69
CA ALA A 157 -3.53 5.94 -8.60
C ALA A 157 -2.28 6.82 -8.82
N GLU A 158 -1.21 6.26 -9.37
CA GLU A 158 0.01 7.00 -9.75
C GLU A 158 -0.26 8.12 -10.76
N LYS A 159 -1.11 7.86 -11.77
CA LYS A 159 -1.45 8.83 -12.81
C LYS A 159 -2.24 10.02 -12.24
N PHE A 160 -3.05 9.76 -11.21
CA PHE A 160 -3.92 10.76 -10.60
C PHE A 160 -3.28 11.47 -9.40
N ASP A 161 -2.16 10.96 -8.87
CA ASP A 161 -1.54 11.41 -7.62
C ASP A 161 -1.19 12.91 -7.63
N ALA A 162 -0.57 13.40 -8.70
CA ALA A 162 -0.19 14.81 -8.79
C ALA A 162 -1.41 15.74 -8.76
N GLU A 163 -2.50 15.34 -9.43
CA GLU A 163 -3.75 16.08 -9.47
C GLU A 163 -4.47 16.04 -8.11
N LEU A 164 -4.51 14.86 -7.49
CA LEU A 164 -5.06 14.67 -6.14
C LEU A 164 -4.32 15.51 -5.10
N ARG A 165 -2.99 15.47 -5.08
CA ARG A 165 -2.18 16.26 -4.15
C ARG A 165 -2.42 17.75 -4.34
N LYS A 166 -2.51 18.21 -5.59
CA LYS A 166 -2.85 19.61 -5.89
C LYS A 166 -4.22 20.00 -5.33
N GLU A 167 -5.23 19.16 -5.52
CA GLU A 167 -6.58 19.36 -4.98
C GLU A 167 -6.60 19.44 -3.45
N VAL A 168 -5.94 18.50 -2.77
CA VAL A 168 -5.88 18.47 -1.29
C VAL A 168 -5.12 19.68 -0.73
N LEU A 169 -4.03 20.09 -1.37
CA LEU A 169 -3.24 21.25 -0.95
C LEU A 169 -3.92 22.60 -1.28
N ALA A 170 -4.94 22.60 -2.14
CA ALA A 170 -5.75 23.78 -2.40
C ALA A 170 -6.75 24.07 -1.27
N THR A 171 -7.21 23.03 -0.57
CA THR A 171 -8.22 23.14 0.51
C THR A 171 -7.64 23.08 1.92
N GLY A 172 -6.34 22.82 2.07
CA GLY A 172 -5.69 22.59 3.36
C GLY A 172 -4.45 23.45 3.63
N ILE A 173 -3.78 23.16 4.75
CA ILE A 173 -2.51 23.81 5.12
C ILE A 173 -1.40 23.31 4.19
N ARG A 174 -0.73 24.23 3.50
CA ARG A 174 0.44 23.96 2.65
C ARG A 174 1.71 23.76 3.50
N SER A 175 1.76 22.65 4.23
CA SER A 175 2.93 22.24 5.03
C SER A 175 3.28 20.78 4.74
N HIS A 176 4.55 20.47 4.53
CA HIS A 176 5.00 19.09 4.36
C HIS A 176 4.67 18.21 5.59
N TYR A 177 4.77 18.77 6.80
CA TYR A 177 4.59 18.01 8.05
C TYR A 177 3.19 18.13 8.66
N ARG A 178 2.35 19.02 8.13
CA ARG A 178 1.01 19.32 8.69
C ARG A 178 -0.09 19.35 7.63
N ASN A 179 0.15 18.74 6.46
CA ASN A 179 -0.90 18.54 5.47
C ASN A 179 -1.75 17.31 5.81
N HIS A 180 -2.90 17.18 5.15
CA HIS A 180 -3.83 16.08 5.36
C HIS A 180 -3.22 14.69 5.13
N PHE A 181 -2.27 14.53 4.20
CA PHE A 181 -1.61 13.24 3.99
C PHE A 181 -0.74 12.86 5.19
N ALA A 182 0.10 13.79 5.67
CA ALA A 182 0.93 13.59 6.85
C ALA A 182 0.09 13.31 8.11
N THR A 183 -1.03 14.03 8.28
CA THR A 183 -1.96 13.84 9.39
C THR A 183 -2.43 12.39 9.52
N LEU A 184 -2.67 11.69 8.41
CA LEU A 184 -3.10 10.28 8.45
C LEU A 184 -2.06 9.33 9.06
N PHE A 185 -0.79 9.71 9.13
CA PHE A 185 0.28 8.87 9.68
C PHE A 185 0.63 9.15 11.14
N TYR A 186 0.37 10.38 11.60
CA TYR A 186 0.81 10.86 12.92
C TYR A 186 -0.36 11.09 13.90
N SER A 187 -1.58 11.23 13.40
CA SER A 187 -2.76 11.33 14.24
C SER A 187 -3.34 9.95 14.52
N GLY A 188 -3.94 9.76 15.71
CA GLY A 188 -4.70 8.54 15.99
C GLY A 188 -5.83 8.38 14.99
N ALA A 189 -6.10 7.15 14.52
CA ALA A 189 -7.08 6.88 13.47
C ALA A 189 -8.49 7.45 13.80
N ASP A 190 -8.87 7.42 15.08
CA ASP A 190 -10.17 7.92 15.57
C ASP A 190 -10.14 9.41 15.97
N SER A 191 -9.02 10.10 15.77
CA SER A 191 -8.92 11.53 16.06
C SER A 191 -9.75 12.36 15.08
N LYS A 192 -10.26 13.50 15.54
CA LYS A 192 -11.00 14.44 14.69
C LYS A 192 -10.12 14.97 13.55
N GLU A 193 -8.82 15.10 13.79
CA GLU A 193 -7.82 15.50 12.80
C GLU A 193 -7.69 14.47 11.67
N ALA A 194 -7.58 13.18 12.02
CA ALA A 194 -7.49 12.10 11.04
C ALA A 194 -8.78 11.98 10.21
N GLN A 195 -9.95 12.09 10.86
CA GLN A 195 -11.25 12.07 10.16
C GLN A 195 -11.37 13.22 9.15
N ARG A 196 -11.06 14.45 9.56
CA ARG A 196 -11.06 15.62 8.64
C ARG A 196 -10.08 15.45 7.49
N ALA A 197 -8.89 14.90 7.76
CA ALA A 197 -7.91 14.63 6.71
C ALA A 197 -8.42 13.58 5.71
N GLN A 198 -9.05 12.52 6.20
CA GLN A 198 -9.66 11.48 5.38
C GLN A 198 -10.80 12.05 4.51
N GLU A 199 -11.69 12.85 5.08
CA GLU A 199 -12.78 13.52 4.34
C GLU A 199 -12.25 14.46 3.25
N ALA A 200 -11.22 15.26 3.57
CA ALA A 200 -10.61 16.18 2.61
C ALA A 200 -9.97 15.44 1.42
N ILE A 201 -9.27 14.34 1.70
CA ILE A 201 -8.65 13.51 0.65
C ILE A 201 -9.72 12.78 -0.17
N ASP A 202 -10.77 12.24 0.46
CA ASP A 202 -11.87 11.57 -0.25
C ASP A 202 -12.59 12.54 -1.20
N ALA A 203 -12.93 13.74 -0.72
CA ALA A 203 -13.59 14.76 -1.51
C ALA A 203 -12.72 15.23 -2.68
N ALA A 204 -11.40 15.39 -2.47
CA ALA A 204 -10.47 15.72 -3.53
C ALA A 204 -10.37 14.61 -4.59
N ALA A 205 -10.26 13.35 -4.14
CA ALA A 205 -10.21 12.21 -5.04
C ALA A 205 -11.51 12.04 -5.85
N ALA A 206 -12.66 12.32 -5.26
CA ALA A 206 -13.95 12.30 -5.96
C ALA A 206 -13.98 13.30 -7.12
N ARG A 207 -13.49 14.54 -6.92
CA ARG A 207 -13.40 15.55 -7.99
C ARG A 207 -12.46 15.14 -9.11
N VAL A 208 -11.31 14.53 -8.78
CA VAL A 208 -10.39 13.99 -9.79
C VAL A 208 -11.08 12.89 -10.61
N GLN A 209 -11.73 11.95 -9.94
CA GLN A 209 -12.44 10.84 -10.60
C GLN A 209 -13.55 11.33 -11.54
N GLU A 210 -14.35 12.30 -11.10
CA GLU A 210 -15.40 12.92 -11.90
C GLU A 210 -14.84 13.51 -13.20
N ARG A 211 -13.71 14.24 -13.14
CA ARG A 211 -13.04 14.78 -14.33
C ARG A 211 -12.54 13.72 -15.30
N HIS A 212 -12.22 12.53 -14.80
CA HIS A 212 -11.77 11.39 -15.62
C HIS A 212 -12.91 10.40 -15.95
N GLY A 213 -14.17 10.72 -15.60
CA GLY A 213 -15.33 9.86 -15.86
C GLY A 213 -15.28 8.51 -15.14
N ILE A 214 -14.68 8.45 -13.94
CA ILE A 214 -14.51 7.22 -13.18
C ILE A 214 -15.63 7.10 -12.14
N ASP A 215 -16.55 6.17 -12.37
CA ASP A 215 -17.55 5.78 -11.37
C ASP A 215 -17.01 4.66 -10.47
N ILE A 216 -16.68 5.01 -9.22
CA ILE A 216 -16.14 4.06 -8.25
C ILE A 216 -17.21 3.38 -7.38
N ASP A 217 -18.45 3.89 -7.41
CA ASP A 217 -19.56 3.39 -6.59
C ASP A 217 -20.39 2.35 -7.37
N ALA A 218 -20.17 2.24 -8.68
CA ALA A 218 -20.68 1.14 -9.48
C ALA A 218 -20.29 -0.23 -8.88
N MET A 219 -21.30 -1.06 -8.64
CA MET A 219 -21.17 -2.45 -8.19
C MET A 219 -21.32 -3.38 -9.39
N ILE A 220 -20.67 -4.54 -9.35
CA ILE A 220 -20.95 -5.59 -10.33
C ILE A 220 -22.32 -6.20 -9.97
N GLU A 221 -23.22 -6.29 -10.94
CA GLU A 221 -24.47 -7.04 -10.75
C GLU A 221 -24.13 -8.51 -10.51
N VAL A 222 -24.20 -8.95 -9.26
CA VAL A 222 -24.12 -10.37 -8.93
C VAL A 222 -25.45 -10.99 -9.30
N THR A 223 -25.56 -11.59 -10.49
CA THR A 223 -26.69 -12.46 -10.77
C THR A 223 -26.62 -13.64 -9.81
N PRO A 224 -27.59 -13.83 -8.91
CA PRO A 224 -27.55 -14.98 -8.01
C PRO A 224 -27.53 -16.24 -8.88
N SER A 225 -26.44 -17.00 -8.79
CA SER A 225 -26.40 -18.33 -9.38
C SER A 225 -27.60 -19.10 -8.85
N LYS A 226 -28.44 -19.60 -9.76
CA LYS A 226 -29.53 -20.52 -9.42
C LYS A 226 -28.89 -21.72 -8.71
N THR A 227 -28.85 -21.68 -7.38
CA THR A 227 -28.69 -22.88 -6.58
C THR A 227 -29.81 -23.80 -7.03
N LEU A 228 -29.43 -24.90 -7.68
CA LEU A 228 -30.34 -25.99 -8.02
C LEU A 228 -30.98 -26.46 -6.72
N LEU A 229 -32.18 -25.97 -6.43
CA LEU A 229 -33.12 -26.68 -5.57
C LEU A 229 -33.38 -27.99 -6.30
N LEU A 230 -32.73 -29.07 -5.86
CA LEU A 230 -33.13 -30.41 -6.22
C LEU A 230 -34.58 -30.57 -5.73
N ASP A 231 -35.51 -30.63 -6.67
CA ASP A 231 -36.90 -30.97 -6.45
C ASP A 231 -36.97 -32.32 -5.73
N ALA A 232 -37.10 -32.28 -4.40
CA ALA A 232 -37.52 -33.42 -3.61
C ALA A 232 -39.04 -33.58 -3.75
N THR A 233 -39.50 -33.92 -4.95
CA THR A 233 -40.87 -34.40 -5.18
C THR A 233 -40.84 -35.59 -6.13
N ASN A 234 -40.41 -36.75 -5.63
CA ASN A 234 -40.96 -38.05 -6.02
C ASN A 234 -40.30 -39.20 -5.25
N VAL A 235 -40.81 -39.51 -4.05
CA VAL A 235 -40.89 -40.89 -3.52
C VAL A 235 -42.08 -40.89 -2.53
N GLY A 236 -43.28 -41.29 -2.94
CA GLY A 236 -43.79 -42.59 -2.53
C GLY A 236 -45.27 -42.52 -2.12
N LEU A 237 -46.17 -42.41 -3.08
CA LEU A 237 -47.54 -42.94 -2.96
C LEU A 237 -47.44 -44.44 -3.32
N PHE A 238 -47.39 -45.30 -2.31
CA PHE A 238 -47.81 -46.69 -2.48
C PHE A 238 -49.11 -46.87 -1.68
N GLU A 239 -50.17 -46.98 -2.45
CA GLU A 239 -51.53 -47.27 -2.02
C GLU A 239 -51.62 -48.61 -1.29
N GLN A 240 -52.44 -48.63 -0.25
CA GLN A 240 -53.07 -49.82 0.27
C GLN A 240 -54.12 -50.31 -0.74
N ALA A 241 -54.07 -51.58 -1.14
CA ALA A 241 -55.25 -52.35 -1.58
C ALA A 241 -54.97 -53.86 -1.56
N ALA A 242 -55.88 -54.58 -0.87
CA ALA A 242 -56.13 -56.03 -0.79
C ALA A 242 -55.20 -56.88 0.08
#